data_AF-A0A6M2EZK9-F1
#
_entry.id   AF-A0A6M2EZK9-F1
#
_cell.length_a   1.000
_cell.length_b   1.000
_cell.length_c   1.000
_cell.angle_alpha   90.00
_cell.angle_beta   90.00
_cell.angle_gamma   90.00
#
_symmetry.space_group_name_H-M   'P 1'
#
loop_
_entity.id
_entity.type
_entity.pdbx_description
1 polymer ?
#
loop_
_entity_poly.entity_id
_entity_poly.type
_entity_poly.pdbx_seq_one_letter_code
_entity_poly.pdbx_strand_id
1 'polypeptide(L)'
;MTFPKGLRNLKELYLSSNKFNDSILSSLNGFSSLKSLSLSNNKFTESTGFNGFQVLVSGLRQLEELDLSDNKFNDSILSFLSGFSTLKSLDLSGNMLTGSTGLNDSLNGKVVNHSYLG
;
A
#
# COMPACT_ATOMS: atom_id res chain seq x y z
N MET A 1 3.86 4.64 16.95
CA MET A 1 2.55 4.08 17.32
C MET A 1 2.57 2.60 16.97
N THR A 2 2.08 1.72 17.83
CA THR A 2 1.99 0.28 17.58
C THR A 2 0.53 -0.15 17.64
N PHE A 3 0.08 -0.93 16.66
CA PHE A 3 -1.27 -1.47 16.66
C PHE A 3 -1.34 -2.71 17.55
N PRO A 4 -2.51 -3.00 18.17
CA PRO A 4 -2.69 -4.24 18.90
C PRO A 4 -2.47 -5.44 17.98
N LYS A 5 -1.52 -6.31 18.36
CA LYS A 5 -1.26 -7.55 17.64
C LYS A 5 -2.47 -8.48 17.76
N GLY A 6 -2.88 -9.09 16.65
CA GLY A 6 -3.85 -10.19 16.69
C GLY A 6 -5.31 -9.81 16.45
N LEU A 7 -5.62 -8.66 15.83
CA LEU A 7 -6.96 -8.41 15.27
C LEU A 7 -7.19 -9.28 14.01
N ARG A 8 -7.15 -10.59 14.18
CA ARG A 8 -7.18 -11.61 13.12
C ARG A 8 -8.50 -11.67 12.37
N ASN A 9 -9.53 -10.98 12.84
CA ASN A 9 -10.84 -10.90 12.19
C ASN A 9 -11.12 -9.54 11.55
N LEU A 10 -10.22 -8.56 11.71
CA LEU A 10 -10.40 -7.25 11.10
C LEU A 10 -10.39 -7.38 9.57
N LYS A 11 -11.42 -6.82 8.92
CA LYS A 11 -11.61 -6.88 7.47
C LYS A 11 -11.29 -5.56 6.78
N GLU A 12 -11.50 -4.45 7.47
CA GLU A 12 -11.31 -3.12 6.90
C GLU A 12 -10.55 -2.26 7.90
N LEU A 13 -9.60 -1.47 7.39
CA LEU A 13 -8.79 -0.56 8.19
C LEU A 13 -8.55 0.72 7.38
N TYR A 14 -9.13 1.83 7.86
CA TYR A 14 -8.97 3.15 7.26
C TYR A 14 -8.11 4.01 8.18
N LEU A 15 -6.96 4.42 7.68
CA LEU A 15 -5.98 5.28 8.38
C LEU A 15 -5.70 6.57 7.58
N SER A 16 -6.61 6.91 6.66
CA SER A 16 -6.48 8.03 5.74
C SER A 16 -6.39 9.37 6.47
N SER A 17 -5.77 10.37 5.84
CA SER A 17 -5.70 11.76 6.36
C SER A 17 -5.04 11.88 7.74
N ASN A 18 -3.89 11.23 7.90
CA ASN A 18 -3.10 11.25 9.13
C ASN A 18 -1.67 11.76 8.86
N LYS A 19 -0.80 11.63 9.87
CA LYS A 19 0.64 11.97 9.76
C LYS A 19 1.51 10.71 9.83
N PHE A 20 0.97 9.55 9.45
CA PHE A 20 1.73 8.30 9.48
C PHE A 20 2.82 8.29 8.42
N ASN A 21 3.88 7.54 8.71
CA ASN A 21 4.99 7.29 7.81
C ASN A 21 5.37 5.80 7.89
N ASP A 22 6.40 5.41 7.17
CA ASP A 22 6.83 4.04 6.96
C ASP A 22 7.10 3.26 8.27
N SER A 23 7.34 3.96 9.39
CA SER A 23 7.54 3.33 10.71
C SER A 23 6.35 2.51 11.19
N ILE A 24 5.13 2.78 10.70
CA ILE A 24 3.93 2.03 11.12
C ILE A 24 3.74 0.72 10.36
N LEU A 25 4.38 0.53 9.20
CA LEU A 25 4.10 -0.59 8.29
C LEU A 25 4.36 -1.94 8.97
N SER A 26 5.41 -2.02 9.79
CA SER A 26 5.73 -3.21 10.58
C SER A 26 4.65 -3.57 11.61
N SER A 27 3.92 -2.57 12.12
CA SER A 27 2.86 -2.76 13.11
C SER A 27 1.53 -3.19 12.49
N LEU A 28 1.39 -3.05 11.16
CA LEU A 28 0.24 -3.57 10.41
C LEU A 28 0.37 -5.08 10.14
N ASN A 29 1.55 -5.66 10.42
CA ASN A 29 1.76 -7.10 10.35
C ASN A 29 0.91 -7.82 11.41
N GLY A 30 -0.08 -8.59 10.97
CA GLY A 30 -0.97 -9.34 11.85
C GLY A 30 -2.45 -9.23 11.50
N PHE A 31 -2.82 -8.33 10.58
CA PHE A 31 -4.18 -8.25 10.02
C PHE A 31 -4.35 -9.22 8.85
N SER A 32 -4.12 -10.52 9.09
CA SER A 32 -4.12 -11.55 8.04
C SER A 32 -5.46 -11.75 7.32
N SER A 33 -6.54 -11.24 7.92
CA SER A 33 -7.91 -11.27 7.38
C SER A 33 -8.32 -10.00 6.65
N LEU A 34 -7.45 -8.97 6.64
CA LEU A 34 -7.77 -7.66 6.09
C LEU A 34 -8.00 -7.76 4.59
N LYS A 35 -9.08 -7.13 4.12
CA LYS A 35 -9.50 -7.07 2.73
C LYS A 35 -9.36 -5.66 2.15
N SER A 36 -9.63 -4.62 2.95
CA SER A 36 -9.49 -3.24 2.52
C SER A 36 -8.60 -2.46 3.48
N LEU A 37 -7.61 -1.75 2.93
CA LEU A 37 -6.68 -0.89 3.65
C LEU A 37 -6.58 0.46 2.93
N SER A 38 -6.91 1.54 3.63
CA SER A 38 -6.60 2.89 3.15
C SER A 38 -5.54 3.55 4.03
N LEU A 39 -4.46 3.97 3.37
CA LEU A 39 -3.34 4.74 3.92
C LEU A 39 -3.25 6.11 3.23
N SER A 40 -4.30 6.55 2.53
CA SER A 40 -4.26 7.77 1.73
C SER A 40 -4.02 9.02 2.55
N ASN A 41 -3.49 10.06 1.91
CA ASN A 41 -3.23 11.36 2.53
C ASN A 41 -2.43 11.22 3.84
N ASN A 42 -1.23 10.66 3.72
CA ASN A 42 -0.29 10.46 4.82
C ASN A 42 1.11 10.95 4.42
N LYS A 43 2.14 10.57 5.17
CA LYS A 43 3.54 10.92 4.91
C LYS A 43 4.36 9.68 4.58
N PHE A 44 3.76 8.71 3.89
CA PHE A 44 4.52 7.55 3.42
C PHE A 44 5.46 7.95 2.29
N THR A 45 6.67 7.41 2.34
CA THR A 45 7.75 7.73 1.41
C THR A 45 8.58 6.46 1.13
N GLU A 46 9.70 6.61 0.45
CA GLU A 46 10.72 5.55 0.31
C GLU A 46 11.84 5.65 1.38
N SER A 47 11.69 6.51 2.39
CA SER A 47 12.78 6.91 3.30
C SER A 47 13.33 5.80 4.19
N THR A 48 12.52 4.84 4.64
CA THR A 48 12.99 3.87 5.67
C THR A 48 13.48 2.55 5.10
N GLY A 49 13.69 2.47 3.78
CA GLY A 49 14.09 1.25 3.11
C GLY A 49 12.93 0.28 2.93
N PHE A 50 13.01 -0.43 1.82
CA PHE A 50 12.05 -1.36 1.23
C PHE A 50 11.47 -2.48 2.14
N ASN A 51 11.92 -2.59 3.38
CA ASN A 51 11.50 -3.61 4.33
C ASN A 51 10.04 -3.46 4.80
N GLY A 52 9.53 -2.22 4.92
CA GLY A 52 8.19 -1.98 5.46
C GLY A 52 7.08 -2.58 4.59
N PHE A 53 7.15 -2.39 3.27
CA PHE A 53 6.18 -2.94 2.34
C PHE A 53 6.32 -4.45 2.13
N GLN A 54 7.53 -5.00 2.15
CA GLN A 54 7.72 -6.46 2.14
C GLN A 54 7.02 -7.13 3.33
N VAL A 55 7.11 -6.51 4.52
CA VAL A 55 6.40 -7.00 5.70
C VAL A 55 4.89 -6.96 5.49
N LEU A 56 4.34 -5.87 4.94
CA LEU A 56 2.91 -5.77 4.61
C LEU A 56 2.44 -6.85 3.65
N VAL A 57 3.18 -7.06 2.56
CA VAL A 57 2.89 -8.11 1.57
C VAL A 57 2.83 -9.48 2.23
N SER A 58 3.78 -9.77 3.14
CA SER A 58 3.83 -11.07 3.83
C SER A 58 2.67 -11.29 4.81
N GLY A 59 2.15 -10.20 5.40
CA GLY A 59 1.15 -10.22 6.47
C GLY A 59 -0.29 -10.07 5.99
N LEU A 60 -0.54 -9.28 4.94
CA LEU A 60 -1.88 -8.94 4.43
C LEU A 60 -2.26 -9.81 3.23
N ARG A 61 -2.29 -11.13 3.46
CA ARG A 61 -2.46 -12.13 2.38
C ARG A 61 -3.85 -12.15 1.74
N GLN A 62 -4.84 -11.53 2.37
CA GLN A 62 -6.23 -11.47 1.90
C GLN A 62 -6.61 -10.07 1.37
N LEU A 63 -5.64 -9.18 1.19
CA LEU A 63 -5.91 -7.80 0.83
C LEU A 63 -6.40 -7.72 -0.63
N GLU A 64 -7.61 -7.18 -0.82
CA GLU A 64 -8.27 -7.02 -2.12
C GLU A 64 -8.23 -5.56 -2.59
N GLU A 65 -8.24 -4.61 -1.66
CA GLU A 65 -8.26 -3.18 -1.92
C GLU A 65 -7.17 -2.46 -1.11
N LEU A 66 -6.37 -1.64 -1.81
CA LEU A 66 -5.32 -0.85 -1.21
C LEU A 66 -5.33 0.56 -1.78
N ASP A 67 -5.54 1.53 -0.90
CA ASP A 67 -5.49 2.95 -1.25
C ASP A 67 -4.23 3.59 -0.64
N LEU A 68 -3.30 3.98 -1.51
CA LEU A 68 -2.05 4.66 -1.19
C LEU A 68 -2.04 6.10 -1.75
N SER A 69 -3.19 6.62 -2.18
CA SER A 69 -3.29 7.94 -2.81
C SER A 69 -2.78 9.06 -1.89
N ASP A 70 -2.38 10.18 -2.48
CA ASP A 70 -1.92 11.38 -1.76
C ASP A 70 -0.79 11.07 -0.74
N ASN A 71 0.24 10.37 -1.22
CA ASN A 71 1.47 10.12 -0.47
C ASN A 71 2.68 10.59 -1.29
N LYS A 72 3.89 10.11 -0.97
CA LYS A 72 5.13 10.49 -1.68
C LYS A 72 5.83 9.27 -2.25
N PHE A 73 5.08 8.33 -2.82
CA PHE A 73 5.65 7.20 -3.56
C PHE A 73 6.12 7.62 -4.95
N ASN A 74 7.17 6.98 -5.44
CA ASN A 74 7.66 7.06 -6.82
C ASN A 74 7.58 5.65 -7.45
N ASP A 75 8.11 5.47 -8.64
CA ASP A 75 7.96 4.24 -9.42
C ASP A 75 8.56 2.97 -8.77
N SER A 76 9.46 3.07 -7.77
CA SER A 76 10.02 1.89 -7.10
C SER A 76 9.01 1.09 -6.27
N ILE A 77 7.91 1.72 -5.84
CA ILE A 77 6.84 1.05 -5.08
C ILE A 77 6.22 -0.14 -5.84
N LEU A 78 6.25 -0.08 -7.17
CA LEU A 78 5.65 -1.08 -8.06
C LEU A 78 6.23 -2.47 -7.87
N SER A 79 7.54 -2.54 -7.59
CA SER A 79 8.23 -3.82 -7.36
C SER A 79 7.67 -4.58 -6.15
N PHE A 80 7.17 -3.88 -5.13
CA PHE A 80 6.58 -4.47 -3.92
C PHE A 80 5.10 -4.79 -4.09
N LEU A 81 4.38 -3.93 -4.80
CA LEU A 81 2.95 -4.08 -5.02
C LEU A 81 2.60 -5.33 -5.84
N SER A 82 3.56 -5.80 -6.65
CA SER A 82 3.47 -7.10 -7.34
C SER A 82 3.23 -8.27 -6.38
N GLY A 83 3.74 -8.19 -5.14
CA GLY A 83 3.66 -9.25 -4.14
C GLY A 83 2.27 -9.45 -3.51
N PHE A 84 1.37 -8.46 -3.60
CA PHE A 84 -0.03 -8.66 -3.17
C PHE A 84 -0.78 -9.46 -4.23
N SER A 85 -0.83 -10.79 -4.06
CA SER A 85 -1.44 -11.72 -5.02
C SER A 85 -2.97 -11.68 -5.07
N THR A 86 -3.62 -11.17 -4.03
CA THR A 86 -5.08 -11.09 -3.91
C THR A 86 -5.65 -9.71 -4.22
N LEU A 87 -4.78 -8.72 -4.48
CA LEU A 87 -5.18 -7.35 -4.72
C LEU A 87 -5.94 -7.23 -6.05
N LYS A 88 -7.07 -6.54 -6.01
CA LYS A 88 -7.97 -6.29 -7.14
C LYS A 88 -8.01 -4.81 -7.51
N SER A 89 -7.98 -3.95 -6.49
CA SER A 89 -8.03 -2.49 -6.64
C SER A 89 -6.84 -1.85 -5.93
N LEU A 90 -6.20 -0.91 -6.63
CA LEU A 90 -5.07 -0.15 -6.14
C LEU A 90 -5.23 1.32 -6.54
N ASP A 91 -5.17 2.23 -5.58
CA ASP A 91 -5.09 3.66 -5.85
C ASP A 91 -3.71 4.20 -5.50
N LEU A 92 -3.06 4.81 -6.49
CA LEU A 92 -1.76 5.47 -6.38
C LEU A 92 -1.83 6.93 -6.83
N SER A 93 -3.01 7.49 -7.06
CA SER A 93 -3.19 8.89 -7.45
C SER A 93 -2.56 9.86 -6.44
N GLY A 94 -2.17 11.06 -6.88
CA GLY A 94 -1.56 12.05 -5.99
C GLY A 94 -0.17 11.68 -5.42
N ASN A 95 0.50 10.68 -5.98
CA ASN A 95 1.90 10.35 -5.68
C ASN A 95 2.88 10.97 -6.70
N MET A 96 4.19 10.75 -6.52
CA MET A 96 5.26 11.23 -7.40
C MET A 96 5.64 10.19 -8.46
N LEU A 97 4.64 9.52 -9.04
CA LEU A 97 4.84 8.54 -10.11
C LEU A 97 5.14 9.28 -11.42
N THR A 98 6.23 8.90 -12.08
CA THR A 98 6.67 9.52 -13.34
C THR A 98 6.22 8.73 -14.57
N GLY A 99 5.54 7.60 -14.35
CA GLY A 99 4.96 6.82 -15.43
C GLY A 99 5.94 5.92 -16.15
N SER A 100 6.74 5.17 -15.40
CA SER A 100 7.35 3.95 -15.94
C SER A 100 6.29 3.16 -16.71
N THR A 101 6.58 2.93 -17.99
CA THR A 101 5.70 2.32 -18.99
C THR A 101 5.30 0.87 -18.67
N GLY A 102 5.75 0.33 -17.52
CA GLY A 102 5.47 -1.02 -17.04
C GLY A 102 4.54 -1.09 -15.82
N LEU A 103 3.81 -0.02 -15.47
CA LEU A 103 2.82 0.00 -14.37
C LEU A 103 1.81 -1.16 -14.49
N ASN A 104 1.20 -1.32 -15.67
CA ASN A 104 0.21 -2.37 -15.89
C ASN A 104 0.83 -3.77 -15.97
N ASP A 105 2.02 -3.87 -16.58
CA ASP A 105 2.75 -5.14 -16.70
C ASP A 105 3.24 -5.64 -15.33
N SER A 106 3.71 -4.73 -14.47
CA SER A 106 4.25 -5.06 -13.13
C SER A 106 3.17 -5.43 -12.12
N LEU A 107 1.92 -5.04 -12.38
CA LEU A 107 0.80 -5.21 -11.47
C LEU A 107 -0.15 -6.34 -11.89
N ASN A 108 0.20 -7.15 -12.89
CA ASN A 108 -0.55 -8.35 -13.30
C ASN A 108 -2.06 -8.09 -13.51
N GLY A 109 -2.43 -6.98 -14.15
CA GLY A 109 -3.82 -6.66 -14.47
C GLY A 109 -4.69 -6.19 -13.29
N LYS A 110 -4.09 -5.77 -12.17
CA LYS A 110 -4.81 -5.05 -11.10
C LYS A 110 -5.48 -3.80 -11.66
N VAL A 111 -6.66 -3.44 -11.14
CA VAL A 111 -7.28 -2.14 -11.47
C VAL A 111 -6.51 -1.06 -10.74
N VAL A 112 -5.81 -0.21 -11.49
CA VAL A 112 -4.96 0.85 -10.92
C VAL A 112 -5.54 2.21 -11.28
N ASN A 113 -5.87 2.97 -10.25
CA ASN A 113 -6.12 4.40 -10.41
C ASN A 113 -4.80 5.14 -10.21
N HIS A 114 -4.29 5.80 -11.26
CA HIS A 114 -3.17 6.72 -11.16
C HIS A 114 -3.44 7.97 -11.98
N SER A 115 -3.13 9.14 -11.43
CA SER A 115 -3.24 10.41 -12.13
C SER A 115 -1.88 10.75 -12.75
N TYR A 116 -1.74 10.63 -14.07
CA TYR A 116 -0.60 11.22 -14.78
C TYR A 116 -0.76 12.73 -14.78
N LEU A 117 0.13 13.44 -14.08
CA LEU A 117 0.46 14.81 -14.45
C LEU A 117 1.51 14.69 -15.55
N GLY A 118 1.08 14.86 -16.80
CA GLY A 118 1.98 15.10 -17.92
C GLY A 118 2.70 16.44 -17.76
#